data_AF-A0A2W0D195-F1
#
_entry.id   AF-A0A2W0D195-F1
#
_cell.length_a   1.000
_cell.length_b   1.000
_cell.length_c   1.000
_cell.angle_alpha   90.00
_cell.angle_beta   90.00
_cell.angle_gamma   90.00
#
_symmetry.space_group_name_H-M   'P 1'
#
loop_
_entity.id
_entity.type
_entity.pdbx_description
1 polymer ?
#
loop_
_entity_poly.entity_id
_entity_poly.type
_entity_poly.pdbx_seq_one_letter_code
_entity_poly.pdbx_strand_id
1 'polypeptide(L)'
;MYDKKMELLQRRGVRIEDELTRFEIVYKPDEKIPMSVLVQFPPQFDRLYLCSQVVELEQMKPKLQQRVNGLMSGELEQKQVTGYYRREIEKQMRQRPILDFDRVAEEQWEDIITIPCAILGGVVSKVPVAL
;
A
#
# COMPACT_ATOMS: atom_id res chain seq x y z
N MET A 1 2.65 -7.36 -2.06
CA MET A 1 2.34 -6.75 -3.37
C MET A 1 2.48 -7.82 -4.44
N TYR A 2 1.49 -7.97 -5.30
CA TYR A 2 1.56 -8.91 -6.42
C TYR A 2 0.63 -8.48 -7.56
N ASP A 3 0.90 -9.01 -8.76
CA ASP A 3 0.07 -8.80 -9.94
C ASP A 3 -1.27 -9.55 -9.77
N LYS A 4 -2.32 -8.78 -9.48
CA LYS A 4 -3.65 -9.32 -9.22
C LYS A 4 -4.38 -9.69 -10.52
N LYS A 5 -4.07 -8.99 -11.62
CA LYS A 5 -4.57 -9.31 -12.96
C LYS A 5 -4.14 -10.71 -13.37
N MET A 6 -2.85 -11.02 -13.25
CA MET A 6 -2.32 -12.35 -13.56
C MET A 6 -2.90 -13.43 -12.64
N GLU A 7 -3.02 -13.16 -11.34
CA GLU A 7 -3.64 -14.11 -10.42
C GLU A 7 -5.11 -14.41 -10.78
N LEU A 8 -5.89 -13.39 -11.11
CA LEU A 8 -7.30 -13.52 -11.50
C LEU A 8 -7.47 -14.27 -12.81
N LEU A 9 -6.60 -14.02 -13.78
CA LEU A 9 -6.59 -14.75 -15.04
C LEU A 9 -6.30 -16.24 -14.81
N GLN A 10 -5.24 -16.54 -14.05
CA GLN A 10 -4.81 -17.93 -13.83
C GLN A 10 -5.78 -18.73 -12.97
N ARG A 11 -6.36 -18.12 -11.93
CA ARG A 11 -7.20 -18.84 -10.95
C ARG A 11 -8.68 -18.78 -11.25
N ARG A 12 -9.14 -17.73 -11.94
CA ARG A 12 -10.57 -17.47 -12.15
C ARG A 12 -10.95 -17.25 -13.62
N GLY A 13 -9.98 -17.23 -14.54
CA GLY A 13 -10.23 -16.94 -15.95
C GLY A 13 -10.72 -15.52 -16.22
N VAL A 14 -10.62 -14.61 -15.25
CA VAL A 14 -11.11 -13.24 -15.37
C VAL A 14 -10.06 -12.39 -16.06
N ARG A 15 -10.44 -11.76 -17.17
CA ARG A 15 -9.57 -10.85 -17.91
C ARG A 15 -9.84 -9.40 -17.48
N ILE A 16 -8.79 -8.73 -17.00
CA ILE A 16 -8.78 -7.29 -16.74
C ILE A 16 -8.05 -6.63 -17.91
N GLU A 17 -8.61 -5.56 -18.48
CA GLU A 17 -8.00 -4.84 -19.59
C GLU A 17 -6.76 -4.05 -19.14
N ASP A 18 -6.94 -3.21 -18.11
CA ASP A 18 -5.89 -2.38 -17.54
C ASP A 18 -4.98 -3.12 -16.53
N GLU A 19 -4.09 -2.38 -15.87
CA GLU A 19 -3.20 -2.89 -14.83
C GLU A 19 -3.88 -2.99 -13.47
N LEU A 20 -3.68 -4.12 -12.78
CA LEU A 20 -4.23 -4.34 -11.45
C LEU A 20 -3.17 -4.95 -10.53
N THR A 21 -2.59 -4.13 -9.67
CA THR A 21 -1.68 -4.55 -8.60
C THR A 21 -2.41 -4.57 -7.27
N ARG A 22 -2.26 -5.64 -6.50
CA ARG A 22 -2.78 -5.70 -5.13
C ARG A 22 -1.67 -5.52 -4.11
N PHE A 23 -1.88 -4.55 -3.22
CA PHE A 23 -1.17 -4.43 -1.96
C PHE A 23 -1.99 -5.15 -0.89
N GLU A 24 -1.34 -6.06 -0.19
CA GLU A 24 -1.99 -6.84 0.87
C GLU A 24 -1.15 -6.66 2.13
N ILE A 25 -1.81 -6.20 3.18
CA ILE A 25 -1.19 -5.89 4.46
C ILE A 25 -2.07 -6.51 5.53
N VAL A 26 -1.44 -7.21 6.46
CA VAL A 26 -2.14 -7.81 7.59
C VAL A 26 -2.34 -6.72 8.64
N TYR A 27 -3.59 -6.36 8.88
CA TYR A 27 -3.93 -5.48 10.00
C TYR A 27 -3.76 -6.24 11.31
N LYS A 28 -2.76 -5.83 12.08
CA LYS A 28 -2.43 -6.40 13.39
C LYS A 28 -2.10 -5.26 14.35
N PRO A 29 -3.07 -4.76 15.13
CA PRO A 29 -2.79 -3.77 16.16
C PRO A 29 -1.92 -4.37 17.25
N ASP A 30 -1.06 -3.55 17.85
CA ASP A 30 -0.16 -3.98 18.93
C ASP A 30 -0.93 -4.34 20.20
N GLU A 31 -2.06 -3.68 20.42
CA GLU A 31 -2.96 -3.89 21.54
C GLU A 31 -4.35 -4.37 21.09
N LYS A 32 -5.08 -4.97 22.04
CA LYS A 32 -6.47 -5.37 21.78
C LYS A 32 -7.37 -4.14 21.75
N ILE A 33 -7.92 -3.84 20.58
CA ILE A 33 -8.86 -2.73 20.39
C ILE A 33 -10.29 -3.24 20.62
N PRO A 34 -11.08 -2.62 21.51
CA PRO A 34 -12.48 -2.96 21.66
C PRO A 34 -13.25 -2.75 20.35
N MET A 35 -14.12 -3.69 20.00
CA MET A 35 -14.87 -3.67 18.74
C MET A 35 -15.73 -2.41 18.58
N SER A 36 -16.22 -1.86 19.69
CA SER A 36 -17.04 -0.64 19.71
C SER A 36 -16.30 0.61 19.24
N VAL A 37 -14.96 0.63 19.31
CA VAL A 37 -14.13 1.78 18.89
C VAL A 37 -13.23 1.47 17.70
N LEU A 38 -13.24 0.24 17.18
CA LEU A 38 -12.37 -0.22 16.08
C LEU A 38 -12.43 0.66 14.83
N VAL A 39 -13.59 1.26 14.55
CA VAL A 39 -13.77 2.21 13.43
C VAL A 39 -12.78 3.40 13.49
N GLN A 40 -12.30 3.74 14.68
CA GLN A 40 -11.35 4.84 14.91
C GLN A 40 -9.89 4.44 14.73
N PHE A 41 -9.60 3.16 14.46
CA PHE A 41 -8.24 2.63 14.35
C PHE A 41 -7.99 2.03 12.97
N PRO A 42 -8.00 2.85 11.90
CA PRO A 42 -7.67 2.40 10.56
C PRO A 42 -6.22 1.87 10.50
N PRO A 43 -5.93 0.95 9.57
CA PRO A 43 -4.58 0.45 9.39
C PRO A 43 -3.66 1.55 8.85
N GLN A 44 -2.42 1.59 9.36
CA GLN A 44 -1.37 2.50 8.89
C GLN A 44 -0.33 1.75 8.05
N PHE A 45 -0.24 2.14 6.78
CA PHE A 45 0.51 1.53 5.70
C PHE A 45 1.71 2.37 5.25
N ASP A 46 1.64 3.71 5.31
CA ASP A 46 2.70 4.61 4.81
C ASP A 46 4.00 4.49 5.61
N ARG A 47 3.91 4.04 6.86
CA ARG A 47 5.08 3.69 7.68
C ARG A 47 5.84 2.45 7.18
N LEU A 48 5.19 1.60 6.39
CA LEU A 48 5.72 0.31 5.92
C LEU A 48 6.14 0.35 4.45
N TYR A 49 5.42 1.11 3.62
CA TYR A 49 5.61 1.15 2.19
C TYR A 49 5.67 2.59 1.67
N LEU A 50 6.61 2.83 0.77
CA LEU A 50 6.64 4.05 -0.04
C LEU A 50 6.10 3.72 -1.42
N CYS A 51 5.05 4.43 -1.84
CA CYS A 51 4.59 4.43 -3.22
C CYS A 51 4.60 5.86 -3.75
N SER A 52 5.28 6.06 -4.87
CA SER A 52 5.36 7.35 -5.54
C SER A 52 5.10 7.14 -7.01
N GLN A 53 4.52 8.16 -7.64
CA GLN A 53 4.39 8.15 -9.09
C GLN A 53 5.78 8.13 -9.73
N VAL A 54 6.02 7.18 -10.61
CA VAL A 54 7.28 7.07 -11.33
C VAL A 54 7.16 7.88 -12.62
N VAL A 55 7.26 9.20 -12.47
CA VAL A 55 7.30 10.16 -13.59
C VAL A 55 8.72 10.66 -13.82
N GLU A 56 9.04 10.95 -15.09
CA GLU A 56 10.28 11.60 -15.52
C GLU A 56 11.55 10.84 -15.12
N LEU A 57 11.55 9.51 -15.35
CA LEU A 57 12.71 8.66 -15.08
C LEU A 57 13.97 9.10 -15.83
N GLU A 58 13.79 9.77 -16.96
CA GLU A 58 14.84 10.30 -17.83
C GLU A 58 15.69 11.39 -17.12
N GLN A 59 15.15 12.02 -16.07
CA GLN A 59 15.88 12.99 -15.27
C GLN A 59 16.82 12.34 -14.24
N MET A 60 16.70 11.02 -14.02
CA MET A 60 17.62 10.30 -13.15
C MET A 60 18.97 10.07 -13.83
N LYS A 61 20.01 9.89 -13.01
CA LYS A 61 21.32 9.44 -13.52
C LYS A 61 21.14 8.12 -14.30
N PRO A 62 21.81 7.92 -15.45
CA PRO A 62 21.57 6.75 -16.31
C PRO A 62 21.67 5.39 -15.60
N LYS A 63 22.64 5.24 -14.70
CA LYS A 63 22.80 4.01 -13.90
C LYS A 63 21.65 3.78 -12.93
N LEU A 64 21.05 4.83 -12.37
CA LEU A 64 19.91 4.73 -11.47
C LEU A 64 18.65 4.41 -12.25
N GLN A 65 18.44 5.09 -13.37
CA GLN A 65 17.33 4.86 -14.30
C GLN A 65 17.29 3.41 -14.77
N GLN A 66 18.41 2.85 -15.21
CA GLN A 66 18.50 1.45 -15.64
C GLN A 66 18.08 0.47 -14.53
N ARG A 67 18.42 0.76 -13.27
CA ARG A 67 18.03 -0.09 -12.14
C ARG A 67 16.55 0.02 -11.83
N VAL A 68 15.98 1.23 -11.87
CA VAL A 68 14.54 1.42 -11.67
C VAL A 68 13.76 0.71 -12.78
N ASN A 69 14.16 0.88 -14.04
CA ASN A 69 13.54 0.19 -15.17
C ASN A 69 13.60 -1.33 -15.02
N GLY A 70 14.77 -1.88 -14.67
CA GLY A 70 14.91 -3.32 -14.44
C GLY A 70 14.08 -3.83 -13.26
N LEU A 71 13.92 -3.04 -12.19
CA LEU A 71 13.03 -3.38 -11.08
C LEU A 71 11.56 -3.37 -11.52
N MET A 72 11.16 -2.38 -12.34
CA MET A 72 9.79 -2.25 -12.84
C MET A 72 9.42 -3.33 -13.86
N SER A 73 10.35 -3.72 -14.73
CA SER A 73 10.14 -4.80 -15.71
C SER A 73 10.24 -6.20 -15.09
N GLY A 74 10.70 -6.32 -13.84
CA GLY A 74 10.96 -7.60 -13.19
C GLY A 74 12.26 -8.28 -13.62
N GLU A 75 13.07 -7.65 -14.47
CA GLU A 75 14.41 -8.12 -14.84
C GLU A 75 15.39 -8.11 -13.66
N LEU A 76 15.16 -7.23 -12.69
CA LEU A 76 15.91 -7.14 -11.45
C LEU A 76 15.00 -7.38 -10.25
N GLU A 77 15.47 -8.23 -9.35
CA GLU A 77 14.93 -8.35 -8.00
C GLU A 77 15.58 -7.31 -7.07
N GLN A 78 14.86 -6.89 -6.01
CA GLN A 78 15.39 -5.94 -5.02
C GLN A 78 16.72 -6.41 -4.40
N LYS A 79 16.90 -7.72 -4.20
CA LYS A 79 18.13 -8.31 -3.63
C LYS A 79 19.35 -8.11 -4.54
N GLN A 80 19.14 -7.91 -5.85
CA GLN A 80 20.19 -7.67 -6.83
C GLN A 80 20.61 -6.19 -6.90
N VAL A 81 19.89 -5.30 -6.20
CA VAL A 81 20.20 -3.87 -6.14
C VAL A 81 20.93 -3.54 -4.84
N THR A 82 22.12 -2.94 -4.95
CA THR A 82 22.93 -2.59 -3.78
C THR A 82 22.21 -1.60 -2.86
N GLY A 83 22.55 -1.61 -1.57
CA GLY A 83 21.94 -0.69 -0.60
C GLY A 83 22.20 0.80 -0.90
N TYR A 84 23.27 1.12 -1.63
CA TYR A 84 23.50 2.48 -2.14
C TYR A 84 22.40 2.89 -3.13
N TYR A 85 22.17 2.09 -4.17
CA TYR A 85 21.16 2.40 -5.18
C TYR A 85 19.75 2.37 -4.61
N ARG A 86 19.43 1.44 -3.71
CA ARG A 86 18.11 1.40 -3.05
C ARG A 86 17.80 2.71 -2.30
N ARG A 87 18.76 3.25 -1.55
CA ARG A 87 18.63 4.55 -0.86
C ARG A 87 18.50 5.71 -1.83
N GLU A 88 19.25 5.70 -2.94
CA GLU A 88 19.17 6.76 -3.93
C GLU A 88 17.83 6.74 -4.68
N ILE A 89 17.31 5.56 -5.02
CA ILE A 89 15.96 5.38 -5.57
C ILE A 89 14.93 5.94 -4.59
N GLU A 90 14.98 5.52 -3.33
CA GLU A 90 14.04 5.99 -2.31
C GLU A 90 14.07 7.52 -2.17
N LYS A 91 15.26 8.11 -2.08
CA LYS A 91 15.43 9.56 -2.02
C LYS A 91 14.80 10.27 -3.21
N GLN A 92 15.01 9.75 -4.42
CA GLN A 92 14.41 10.28 -5.64
C GLN A 92 12.89 10.13 -5.60
N MET A 93 12.36 8.99 -5.16
CA MET A 93 10.92 8.73 -5.07
C MET A 93 10.21 9.66 -4.10
N ARG A 94 10.83 10.00 -2.97
CA ARG A 94 10.28 10.94 -1.98
C ARG A 94 10.17 12.38 -2.48
N GLN A 95 10.81 12.74 -3.60
CA GLN A 95 10.70 14.06 -4.23
C GLN A 95 9.49 14.16 -5.17
N ARG A 96 8.83 13.03 -5.46
CA ARG A 96 7.67 12.94 -6.35
C ARG A 96 6.38 12.88 -5.52
N PRO A 97 5.21 13.10 -6.15
CA PRO A 97 3.93 12.87 -5.50
C PRO A 97 3.87 11.44 -4.92
N ILE A 98 3.67 11.38 -3.60
CA ILE A 98 3.53 10.15 -2.85
C ILE A 98 2.04 9.78 -2.84
N LEU A 99 1.75 8.49 -3.00
CA LEU A 99 0.43 7.95 -2.78
C LEU A 99 0.28 7.71 -1.28
N ASP A 100 -0.66 8.41 -0.67
CA ASP A 100 -1.00 8.29 0.75
C ASP A 100 -1.93 7.09 0.94
N PHE A 101 -1.37 5.96 1.38
CA PHE A 101 -2.15 4.75 1.63
C PHE A 101 -2.96 4.85 2.91
N ASP A 102 -2.49 5.61 3.91
CA ASP A 102 -3.19 5.77 5.19
C ASP A 102 -4.52 6.47 4.94
N ARG A 103 -4.54 7.53 4.12
CA ARG A 103 -5.76 8.22 3.74
C ARG A 103 -6.73 7.33 2.95
N VAL A 104 -6.23 6.57 1.99
CA VAL A 104 -7.07 5.62 1.22
C VAL A 104 -7.65 4.55 2.15
N ALA A 105 -6.86 4.08 3.11
CA ALA A 105 -7.30 3.12 4.10
C ALA A 105 -8.37 3.71 5.02
N GLU A 106 -8.15 4.92 5.54
CA GLU A 106 -9.11 5.68 6.36
C GLU A 106 -10.47 5.83 5.66
N GLU A 107 -10.45 6.33 4.42
CA GLU A 107 -11.65 6.55 3.61
C GLU A 107 -12.47 5.25 3.46
N GLN A 108 -11.83 4.10 3.28
CA GLN A 108 -12.51 2.81 3.11
C GLN A 108 -12.82 2.11 4.43
N TRP A 109 -12.04 2.36 5.48
CA TRP A 109 -12.12 1.65 6.75
C TRP A 109 -13.45 1.89 7.43
N GLU A 110 -13.88 3.14 7.45
CA GLU A 110 -15.14 3.52 8.08
C GLU A 110 -16.31 2.74 7.49
N ASP A 111 -16.40 2.68 6.16
CA ASP A 111 -17.47 2.00 5.44
C ASP A 111 -17.46 0.48 5.67
N ILE A 112 -16.27 -0.13 5.67
CA ILE A 112 -16.13 -1.58 5.76
C ILE A 112 -16.36 -2.08 7.19
N ILE A 113 -16.00 -1.29 8.21
CA ILE A 113 -15.96 -1.74 9.61
C ILE A 113 -17.17 -1.30 10.43
N THR A 114 -17.80 -0.17 10.10
CA THR A 114 -18.94 0.35 10.88
C THR A 114 -20.06 -0.68 11.01
N ILE A 115 -20.49 -1.28 9.90
CA ILE A 115 -21.62 -2.23 9.91
C ILE A 115 -21.27 -3.51 10.70
N PRO A 116 -20.15 -4.20 10.43
CA PRO A 116 -19.74 -5.35 11.24
C PRO A 116 -19.67 -5.05 12.73
N CYS A 117 -19.07 -3.92 13.13
CA CYS A 117 -18.98 -3.54 14.54
C CYS A 117 -20.35 -3.28 15.17
N ALA A 118 -21.28 -2.66 14.44
CA ALA A 118 -22.65 -2.44 14.92
C ALA A 118 -23.40 -3.78 15.10
N ILE A 119 -23.27 -4.71 14.16
CA ILE A 119 -23.94 -6.01 14.21
C ILE A 119 -23.40 -6.87 15.35
N LEU A 120 -22.07 -6.92 15.51
CA LEU A 120 -21.42 -7.80 16.48
C LEU A 120 -21.37 -7.21 17.89
N GLY A 121 -21.19 -5.89 17.99
CA GLY A 121 -21.02 -5.18 19.25
C GLY A 121 -22.26 -4.44 19.75
N GLY A 122 -23.31 -4.30 18.93
CA GLY A 122 -24.54 -3.57 19.25
C GLY A 122 -24.38 -2.04 19.36
N VAL A 123 -23.15 -1.54 19.46
CA VAL A 123 -22.81 -0.12 19.59
C VAL A 123 -21.52 0.18 18.84
N VAL A 124 -21.48 1.32 18.15
CA VAL A 124 -20.27 1.88 17.55
C VAL A 124 -20.07 3.30 18.08
N SER A 125 -18.90 3.57 18.64
CA SER A 125 -18.49 4.91 19.05
C SER A 125 -17.58 5.51 17.98
N LYS A 126 -17.99 6.66 17.45
CA LYS A 126 -17.18 7.51 16.57
C LYS A 126 -16.61 8.73 17.32
N VAL A 127 -16.82 8.81 18.64
CA VAL A 127 -16.27 9.89 19.47
C VAL A 127 -14.78 9.63 19.64
N PRO A 128 -13.89 10.56 19.26
CA PRO A 128 -12.45 10.39 19.39
C PRO A 128 -12.08 9.98 20.81
N VAL A 129 -11.42 8.83 20.94
CA VAL A 129 -10.85 8.40 22.22
C VAL A 129 -9.56 9.19 22.45
N ALA A 130 -9.40 9.78 23.64
CA ALA A 130 -8.14 10.41 24.01
C ALA A 130 -7.04 9.34 24.10
N LEU A 131 -6.01 9.47 23.27
CA LEU A 131 -4.80 8.63 23.29
C LEU A 131 -3.84 9.10 24.40
#